data_AF-A0A2T2V932-F1
#
_entry.id   AF-A0A2T2V932-F1
#
_cell.length_a   1.000
_cell.length_b   1.000
_cell.length_c   1.000
_cell.angle_alpha   90.00
_cell.angle_beta   90.00
_cell.angle_gamma   90.00
#
_symmetry.space_group_name_H-M   'P 1'
#
loop_
_entity.id
_entity.type
_entity.pdbx_description
1 polymer ?
#
loop_
_entity_poly.entity_id
_entity_poly.type
_entity_poly.pdbx_seq_one_letter_code
_entity_poly.pdbx_strand_id
1 'polypeptide(L)'
;MQRSIYATDASSYREMPLAVAVPKTKADLKKLIRFARTHKTSLIPRTAGSSLAGQVVGNGIVVDVSRHFTNILETKPEQGWVRVEPGVIRNELNMHLEQYGLFF
;
A
#
# COMPACT_ATOMS: atom_id res chain seq x y z
N MET A 1 20.02 -4.63 3.21
CA MET A 1 19.21 -5.25 4.29
C MET A 1 17.71 -4.97 4.19
N GLN A 2 17.24 -3.79 3.73
CA GLN A 2 15.79 -3.51 3.67
C GLN A 2 15.04 -4.23 2.53
N ARG A 3 15.67 -4.48 1.38
CA ARG A 3 15.05 -5.08 0.19
C ARG A 3 14.59 -6.53 0.38
N SER A 4 15.24 -7.30 1.24
CA SER A 4 14.89 -8.71 1.50
C SER A 4 13.59 -8.87 2.28
N ILE A 5 13.18 -7.87 3.07
CA ILE A 5 11.89 -7.87 3.78
C ILE A 5 10.73 -7.81 2.77
N TYR A 6 10.94 -7.11 1.66
CA TYR A 6 9.96 -6.99 0.57
C TYR A 6 10.00 -8.15 -0.43
N ALA A 7 10.85 -9.15 -0.21
CA ALA A 7 10.96 -10.30 -1.10
C ALA A 7 9.89 -11.37 -0.86
N THR A 8 9.07 -11.19 0.18
CA THR A 8 8.00 -12.10 0.58
C THR A 8 6.76 -11.29 0.98
N ASP A 9 5.62 -11.95 1.00
CA ASP A 9 4.44 -11.54 1.76
C ASP A 9 4.10 -12.65 2.76
N ALA A 10 2.85 -12.78 3.19
CA ALA A 10 2.40 -13.83 4.10
C ALA A 10 2.19 -15.18 3.40
N SER A 11 2.53 -15.30 2.11
CA SER A 11 2.51 -16.54 1.34
C SER A 11 3.86 -17.25 1.35
N SER A 12 3.93 -18.40 0.66
CA SER A 12 5.17 -19.13 0.40
C SER A 12 5.99 -18.57 -0.78
N TYR A 13 5.47 -17.60 -1.54
CA TYR A 13 6.16 -17.03 -2.69
C TYR A 13 7.30 -16.11 -2.25
N ARG A 14 8.45 -16.22 -2.92
CA ARG A 14 9.61 -15.39 -2.66
C ARG A 14 10.31 -14.98 -3.94
N GLU A 15 10.49 -13.68 -4.13
CA GLU A 15 11.24 -13.11 -5.25
C GLU A 15 11.88 -11.79 -4.84
N MET A 16 13.15 -11.58 -5.16
CA MET A 16 13.85 -10.36 -4.78
C MET A 16 13.43 -9.21 -5.70
N PRO A 17 12.88 -8.10 -5.17
CA PRO A 17 12.52 -6.97 -6.01
C PRO A 17 13.78 -6.25 -6.50
N LEU A 18 13.66 -5.57 -7.64
CA LEU A 18 14.71 -4.73 -8.21
C LEU A 18 15.09 -3.61 -7.23
N ALA A 19 14.09 -2.92 -6.70
CA ALA A 19 14.24 -1.85 -5.72
C ALA A 19 12.97 -1.73 -4.86
N VAL A 20 13.06 -0.94 -3.79
CA VAL A 20 11.92 -0.56 -2.95
C VAL A 20 11.86 0.95 -2.88
N ALA A 21 10.68 1.51 -3.13
CA ALA A 21 10.40 2.92 -2.99
C ALA A 21 9.32 3.14 -1.92
N VAL A 22 9.55 4.11 -1.04
CA VAL A 22 8.61 4.51 0.03
C VAL A 22 8.19 5.96 -0.23
N PRO A 23 7.26 6.21 -1.19
CA PRO A 23 6.84 7.56 -1.56
C PRO A 23 6.14 8.28 -0.41
N LYS A 24 6.39 9.59 -0.27
CA LYS A 24 5.73 10.43 0.75
C LYS A 24 4.51 11.16 0.21
N THR A 25 4.46 11.35 -1.11
CA THR A 25 3.46 12.21 -1.74
C THR A 25 2.94 11.62 -3.05
N LYS A 26 1.77 12.10 -3.50
CA LYS A 26 1.23 11.78 -4.84
C LYS A 26 2.19 12.21 -5.96
N ALA A 27 3.02 13.24 -5.74
CA ALA A 27 4.03 13.66 -6.69
C ALA A 27 5.14 12.61 -6.85
N ASP A 28 5.53 11.94 -5.77
CA ASP A 28 6.51 10.86 -5.79
C ASP A 28 5.98 9.65 -6.57
N LEU A 29 4.70 9.30 -6.38
CA LEU A 29 4.04 8.25 -7.17
C LEU A 29 4.06 8.59 -8.67
N LYS A 30 3.72 9.83 -9.05
CA LYS A 30 3.79 10.29 -10.45
C LYS A 30 5.22 10.20 -11.01
N LYS A 31 6.24 10.53 -10.20
CA LYS A 31 7.66 10.38 -10.59
C LYS A 31 8.01 8.91 -10.82
N LEU A 32 7.63 8.02 -9.91
CA LEU A 32 7.87 6.58 -10.03
C LEU A 32 7.22 5.97 -11.28
N ILE A 33 5.96 6.33 -11.56
CA ILE A 33 5.25 5.87 -12.77
C ILE A 33 5.98 6.31 -14.04
N ARG A 34 6.41 7.59 -14.10
CA ARG A 34 7.18 8.10 -15.24
C ARG A 34 8.54 7.42 -15.37
N PHE A 35 9.23 7.20 -14.25
CA PHE A 35 10.50 6.50 -14.21
C PHE A 35 10.35 5.07 -14.74
N ALA A 36 9.38 4.32 -14.23
CA ALA A 36 9.10 2.95 -14.63
C ALA A 36 8.77 2.83 -16.12
N ARG A 37 7.94 3.74 -16.63
CA ARG A 37 7.63 3.83 -18.07
C ARG A 37 8.88 4.09 -18.92
N THR A 38 9.74 5.01 -18.48
CA THR A 38 10.95 5.40 -19.24
C THR A 38 11.97 4.27 -19.27
N HIS A 39 12.15 3.57 -18.16
CA HIS A 39 13.16 2.51 -18.01
C HIS A 39 12.60 1.10 -18.28
N LYS A 40 11.33 0.99 -18.70
CA LYS A 40 10.63 -0.27 -18.96
C LYS A 40 10.68 -1.24 -17.76
N THR A 41 10.54 -0.72 -16.55
CA THR A 41 10.48 -1.52 -15.32
C THR A 41 9.03 -1.63 -14.82
N SER A 42 8.70 -2.68 -14.09
CA SER A 42 7.39 -2.83 -13.42
C SER A 42 7.36 -2.15 -12.05
N LEU A 43 6.17 -1.73 -11.63
CA LEU A 43 5.90 -1.28 -10.27
C LEU A 43 4.98 -2.30 -9.59
N ILE A 44 5.27 -2.64 -8.34
CA ILE A 44 4.49 -3.55 -7.51
C ILE A 44 3.95 -2.74 -6.33
N PRO A 45 2.67 -2.28 -6.37
CA PRO A 45 2.07 -1.58 -5.25
C PRO A 45 2.00 -2.49 -4.02
N ARG A 46 2.41 -1.99 -2.85
CA ARG A 46 2.37 -2.76 -1.61
C ARG A 46 1.89 -1.89 -0.45
N THR A 47 1.08 -2.50 0.42
CA THR A 47 0.67 -1.96 1.72
C THR A 47 1.24 -2.85 2.83
N ALA A 48 0.42 -3.47 3.68
CA ALA A 48 0.86 -4.36 4.75
C ALA A 48 1.61 -5.61 4.23
N GLY A 49 1.31 -6.06 3.02
CA GLY A 49 1.91 -7.26 2.44
C GLY A 49 1.47 -8.54 3.14
N SER A 50 0.20 -8.59 3.55
CA SER A 50 -0.43 -9.75 4.17
C SER A 50 -1.12 -10.68 3.15
N SER A 51 -0.80 -10.56 1.86
CA SER A 51 -1.33 -11.46 0.84
C SER A 51 -0.85 -12.90 1.09
N LEU A 52 -1.72 -13.86 0.83
CA LEU A 52 -1.44 -15.30 0.92
C LEU A 52 -1.17 -15.92 -0.45
N ALA A 53 -1.16 -15.13 -1.53
CA ALA A 53 -1.07 -15.61 -2.91
C ALA A 53 0.04 -14.92 -3.73
N GLY A 54 1.00 -14.24 -3.10
CA GLY A 54 2.16 -13.67 -3.78
C GLY A 54 1.88 -12.38 -4.56
N GLN A 55 0.74 -11.73 -4.35
CA GLN A 55 0.28 -10.59 -5.18
C GLN A 55 1.20 -9.36 -5.12
N VAL A 56 2.03 -9.27 -4.07
CA VAL A 56 2.97 -8.16 -3.86
C VAL A 56 4.43 -8.61 -3.88
N VAL A 57 4.69 -9.81 -4.41
CA VAL A 57 6.02 -10.40 -4.58
C VAL A 57 6.38 -10.37 -6.06
N GLY A 58 7.60 -9.96 -6.38
CA GLY A 58 8.08 -9.95 -7.76
C GLY A 58 9.40 -9.21 -7.95
N ASN A 59 10.03 -9.37 -9.12
CA ASN A 59 11.29 -8.71 -9.48
C ASN A 59 11.18 -7.22 -9.86
N GLY A 60 10.00 -6.60 -9.75
CA GLY A 60 9.78 -5.19 -10.04
C GLY A 60 10.28 -4.23 -8.97
N ILE A 61 9.95 -2.95 -9.11
CA ILE A 61 10.13 -1.96 -8.04
C ILE A 61 8.92 -2.02 -7.12
N VAL A 62 9.11 -2.47 -5.88
CA VAL A 62 8.05 -2.45 -4.87
C VAL A 62 7.83 -1.00 -4.43
N VAL A 63 6.57 -0.57 -4.44
CA VAL A 63 6.14 0.77 -4.04
C VAL A 63 5.31 0.64 -2.77
N ASP A 64 5.94 0.85 -1.63
CA ASP A 64 5.33 0.75 -0.31
C ASP A 64 4.69 2.07 0.10
N VAL A 65 3.35 2.10 0.10
CA VAL A 65 2.57 3.27 0.49
C VAL A 65 2.08 3.21 1.94
N SER A 66 2.36 2.12 2.67
CA SER A 66 1.87 1.88 4.03
C SER A 66 2.37 2.89 5.07
N ARG A 67 3.48 3.59 4.79
CA ARG A 67 4.09 4.52 5.74
C ARG A 67 3.51 5.94 5.71
N HIS A 68 3.04 6.39 4.55
CA HIS A 68 2.74 7.80 4.31
C HIS A 68 1.35 8.09 3.76
N PHE A 69 0.64 7.05 3.30
CA PHE A 69 -0.72 7.17 2.78
C PHE A 69 -1.71 6.51 3.74
N THR A 70 -1.75 6.97 4.99
CA THR A 70 -2.47 6.35 6.12
C THR A 70 -3.59 7.23 6.67
N ASN A 71 -4.07 8.21 5.91
CA ASN A 71 -5.09 9.13 6.40
C ASN A 71 -6.52 8.65 6.10
N ILE A 72 -7.42 8.87 7.06
CA ILE A 72 -8.87 8.88 6.81
C ILE A 72 -9.21 10.27 6.27
N LEU A 73 -9.73 10.35 5.05
CA LEU A 73 -9.88 11.60 4.31
C LEU A 73 -11.26 12.24 4.50
N GLU A 74 -12.30 11.43 4.63
CA GLU A 74 -13.68 11.89 4.78
C GLU A 74 -14.57 10.75 5.28
N THR A 75 -15.44 11.02 6.25
CA THR A 75 -16.42 10.07 6.76
C THR A 75 -17.82 10.63 6.56
N LYS A 76 -18.73 9.87 5.95
CA LYS A 76 -20.13 10.23 5.75
C LYS A 76 -21.05 9.16 6.36
N PRO A 77 -21.27 9.18 7.68
CA PRO A 77 -22.07 8.17 8.36
C PRO A 77 -23.49 8.05 7.79
N GLU A 78 -24.14 9.19 7.57
CA GLU A 78 -25.49 9.28 6.99
C GLU A 78 -25.60 8.69 5.57
N GLN A 79 -24.48 8.60 4.85
CA GLN A 79 -24.41 8.04 3.50
C GLN A 79 -23.79 6.64 3.47
N GLY A 80 -23.35 6.11 4.61
CA GLY A 80 -22.78 4.75 4.72
C GLY A 80 -21.41 4.56 4.05
N TRP A 81 -20.58 5.61 3.92
CA TRP A 81 -19.25 5.45 3.33
C TRP A 81 -18.15 6.28 4.02
N VAL A 82 -16.92 5.81 3.86
CA VAL A 82 -15.69 6.47 4.33
C VAL A 82 -14.66 6.43 3.21
N ARG A 83 -13.97 7.55 2.99
CA ARG A 83 -12.88 7.68 2.02
C ARG A 83 -11.56 7.69 2.77
N VAL A 84 -10.68 6.77 2.42
CA VAL A 84 -9.39 6.54 3.07
C VAL A 84 -8.25 6.51 2.06
N GLU A 85 -7.04 6.75 2.54
CA GLU A 85 -5.83 6.41 1.82
C GLU A 85 -5.53 4.90 1.93
N PRO A 86 -4.81 4.31 0.95
CA PRO A 86 -4.65 2.85 0.83
C PRO A 86 -3.88 2.19 1.98
N GLY A 87 -3.12 2.95 2.76
CA GLY A 87 -2.36 2.46 3.90
C GLY A 87 -3.12 2.42 5.22
N VAL A 88 -4.36 2.89 5.28
CA VAL A 88 -5.16 2.84 6.52
C VAL A 88 -5.35 1.39 6.95
N ILE A 89 -4.98 1.09 8.19
CA ILE A 89 -5.12 -0.24 8.78
C ILE A 89 -6.60 -0.45 9.14
N ARG A 90 -7.17 -1.60 8.77
CA ARG A 90 -8.60 -1.91 9.03
C ARG A 90 -8.99 -1.71 10.49
N ASN A 91 -8.12 -2.08 11.43
CA ASN A 91 -8.40 -1.91 12.85
C ASN A 91 -8.47 -0.43 13.26
N GLU A 92 -7.59 0.42 12.73
CA GLU A 92 -7.64 1.88 12.95
C GLU A 92 -8.89 2.50 12.34
N LEU A 93 -9.30 2.02 11.16
CA LEU A 93 -10.56 2.43 10.55
C LEU A 93 -11.76 2.07 11.46
N ASN A 94 -11.82 0.84 11.97
CA ASN A 94 -12.92 0.42 12.84
C ASN A 94 -12.95 1.18 14.17
N MET A 95 -11.80 1.49 14.78
CA MET A 95 -11.74 2.38 15.95
C MET A 95 -12.26 3.79 15.63
N HIS A 96 -11.94 4.34 14.46
CA HIS A 96 -12.48 5.63 14.03
C HIS A 96 -13.99 5.60 13.78
N LEU A 97 -14.50 4.48 13.23
CA LEU A 97 -15.92 4.33 12.89
C LEU A 97 -16.83 4.06 14.10
N GLU A 98 -16.27 3.58 15.21
CA GLU A 98 -17.00 3.25 16.44
C GLU A 98 -17.81 4.43 16.97
N GLN A 99 -17.27 5.66 16.90
CA GLN A 99 -17.96 6.89 17.34
C GLN A 99 -19.25 7.19 16.54
N TYR A 100 -19.40 6.59 15.36
CA TYR A 100 -20.58 6.72 14.51
C TYR A 100 -21.50 5.49 14.58
N GLY A 101 -21.17 4.50 15.41
CA GLY A 101 -21.88 3.22 15.45
C GLY A 101 -21.73 2.38 14.18
N LEU A 102 -20.64 2.57 13.42
CA LEU A 102 -20.38 1.90 12.14
C LEU A 102 -19.18 0.95 12.22
N PHE A 103 -19.09 0.01 11.27
CA PHE A 103 -18.02 -1.00 11.19
C PHE A 103 -17.75 -1.42 9.74
N PHE A 104 -16.51 -1.87 9.44
CA PHE A 104 -16.06 -2.42 8.15
C PHE A 104 -15.52 -3.86 8.25
#